data_AF-A0A7C5Q795-F1
#
_entry.id   AF-A0A7C5Q795-F1
#
_cell.length_a   1.000
_cell.length_b   1.000
_cell.length_c   1.000
_cell.angle_alpha   90.00
_cell.angle_beta   90.00
_cell.angle_gamma   90.00
#
_symmetry.space_group_name_H-M   'P 1'
#
loop_
_entity.id
_entity.type
_entity.pdbx_description
1 polymer ?
#
loop_
_entity_poly.entity_id
_entity_poly.type
_entity_poly.pdbx_seq_one_letter_code
_entity_poly.pdbx_strand_id
1 'polypeptide(L)'
;MLPFDRFQRASFYAAILTFFEKLVNEERPPYEITAFFESLGVELPDFSGEDLKQASEYLKMFRASIVRLDISPVAREHLPSHIRLFMESHGYTAAEPFDGIISMTAFAARLAIDAYTAHLTDGDKALELERTLHRFNKTHLIPALANTKPQNQKLHQAIQEMARLVAADSGVLLKRLTQV
;
A
#
# COMPACT_ATOMS: atom_id res chain seq x y z
N MET A 1 9.05 -13.44 -10.96
CA MET A 1 8.90 -11.98 -10.85
C MET A 1 10.27 -11.40 -10.59
N LEU A 2 10.79 -10.56 -11.48
CA LEU A 2 12.08 -9.91 -11.29
C LEU A 2 11.98 -8.94 -10.11
N PRO A 3 13.03 -8.79 -9.27
CA PRO A 3 13.00 -7.83 -8.17
C PRO A 3 12.86 -6.41 -8.74
N PHE A 4 11.97 -5.61 -8.14
CA PHE A 4 11.84 -4.20 -8.53
C PHE A 4 13.17 -3.47 -8.34
N ASP A 5 13.62 -2.79 -9.39
CA ASP A 5 14.57 -1.71 -9.21
C ASP A 5 13.93 -0.54 -8.42
N ARG A 6 14.74 0.48 -8.10
CA ARG A 6 14.31 1.59 -7.26
C ARG A 6 13.20 2.41 -7.91
N PHE A 7 13.27 2.63 -9.22
CA PHE A 7 12.26 3.36 -9.98
C PHE A 7 10.97 2.53 -10.07
N GLN A 8 11.09 1.25 -10.44
CA GLN A 8 9.97 0.32 -10.51
C GLN A 8 9.23 0.21 -9.17
N ARG A 9 9.94 0.22 -8.04
CA ARG A 9 9.31 0.24 -6.71
C ARG A 9 8.52 1.53 -6.49
N ALA A 10 9.10 2.68 -6.79
CA ALA A 10 8.40 3.96 -6.66
C ALA A 10 7.13 4.00 -7.52
N SER A 11 7.23 3.57 -8.79
CA SER A 11 6.09 3.44 -9.71
C SER A 11 5.06 2.45 -9.21
N PHE A 12 5.48 1.32 -8.63
CA PHE A 12 4.59 0.28 -8.11
C PHE A 12 3.70 0.80 -6.98
N TYR A 13 4.28 1.43 -5.95
CA TYR A 13 3.48 1.97 -4.86
C TYR A 13 2.62 3.17 -5.29
N ALA A 14 3.12 4.00 -6.21
CA ALA A 14 2.32 5.07 -6.81
C ALA A 14 1.10 4.50 -7.57
N ALA A 15 1.29 3.42 -8.35
CA ALA A 15 0.22 2.76 -9.08
C ALA A 15 -0.84 2.14 -8.15
N ILE A 16 -0.43 1.53 -7.02
CA ILE A 16 -1.37 1.05 -5.99
C ILE A 16 -2.20 2.20 -5.44
N LEU A 17 -1.55 3.31 -5.07
CA LEU A 17 -2.25 4.48 -4.54
C LEU A 17 -3.26 5.01 -5.56
N THR A 18 -2.83 5.25 -6.79
CA THR A 18 -3.71 5.75 -7.87
C THR A 18 -4.88 4.81 -8.12
N PHE A 19 -4.66 3.50 -8.10
CA PHE A 19 -5.75 2.53 -8.25
C PHE A 19 -6.81 2.72 -7.16
N PHE A 20 -6.41 2.78 -5.88
CA PHE A 20 -7.37 2.95 -4.78
C PHE A 20 -8.04 4.33 -4.79
N GLU A 21 -7.31 5.40 -5.10
CA GLU A 21 -7.86 6.75 -5.21
C GLU A 21 -8.94 6.82 -6.30
N LYS A 22 -8.72 6.16 -7.43
CA LYS A 22 -9.72 6.11 -8.51
C LYS A 22 -10.97 5.38 -8.08
N LEU A 23 -10.83 4.20 -7.47
CA LEU A 23 -11.98 3.46 -6.96
C LEU A 23 -12.75 4.21 -5.86
N VAL A 24 -12.05 4.92 -4.96
CA VAL A 24 -12.70 5.76 -3.93
C VAL A 24 -13.53 6.90 -4.55
N ASN A 25 -13.09 7.43 -5.69
CA ASN A 25 -13.81 8.47 -6.42
C ASN A 25 -14.85 7.91 -7.40
N GLU A 26 -15.14 6.61 -7.35
CA GLU A 26 -16.06 5.93 -8.28
C GLU A 26 -15.63 6.07 -9.75
N GLU A 27 -14.32 6.23 -9.95
CA GLU A 27 -13.69 6.31 -11.26
C GLU A 27 -13.00 4.99 -11.59
N ARG A 28 -12.99 4.67 -12.89
CA ARG A 28 -12.19 3.54 -13.37
C ARG A 28 -10.70 3.87 -13.24
N PRO A 29 -9.87 2.91 -12.80
CA PRO A 29 -8.43 3.05 -12.90
C PRO A 29 -8.01 3.32 -14.37
N PRO A 30 -7.08 4.26 -14.62
CA PRO A 30 -6.54 4.49 -15.96
C PRO A 30 -5.92 3.23 -16.56
N TYR A 31 -5.96 3.14 -17.89
CA TYR A 31 -5.40 2.00 -18.63
C TYR A 31 -3.91 1.79 -18.32
N GLU A 32 -3.15 2.87 -18.12
CA GLU A 32 -1.73 2.80 -17.78
C GLU A 32 -1.49 2.08 -16.45
N ILE A 33 -2.41 2.23 -15.49
CA ILE A 33 -2.34 1.54 -14.21
C ILE A 33 -2.65 0.06 -14.40
N THR A 34 -3.72 -0.29 -15.13
CA THR A 34 -4.07 -1.70 -15.37
C THR A 34 -2.98 -2.42 -16.18
N ALA A 35 -2.49 -1.80 -17.26
CA ALA A 35 -1.40 -2.32 -18.08
C ALA A 35 -0.09 -2.47 -17.28
N PHE A 36 0.18 -1.55 -16.34
CA PHE A 36 1.33 -1.70 -15.44
C PHE A 36 1.19 -2.97 -14.59
N PHE A 37 0.04 -3.23 -13.95
CA PHE A 37 -0.15 -4.46 -13.18
C PHE A 37 -0.14 -5.72 -14.07
N GLU A 38 -0.68 -5.66 -15.29
CA GLU A 38 -0.61 -6.76 -16.26
C GLU A 38 0.85 -7.11 -16.57
N SER A 39 1.73 -6.12 -16.73
CA SER A 39 3.16 -6.33 -16.93
C SER A 39 3.85 -7.04 -15.75
N LEU A 40 3.24 -6.98 -14.55
CA LEU A 40 3.66 -7.69 -13.34
C LEU A 40 3.04 -9.09 -13.21
N GLY A 41 2.24 -9.49 -14.21
CA GLY A 41 1.50 -10.75 -14.22
C GLY A 41 0.24 -10.71 -13.35
N VAL A 42 -0.34 -9.53 -13.11
CA VAL A 42 -1.60 -9.35 -12.37
C VAL A 42 -2.63 -8.72 -13.29
N GLU A 43 -3.68 -9.47 -13.61
CA GLU A 43 -4.84 -8.95 -14.33
C GLU A 43 -5.79 -8.31 -13.31
N LEU A 44 -5.87 -6.98 -13.31
CA LEU A 44 -6.82 -6.26 -12.46
C LEU A 44 -8.24 -6.33 -13.05
N PRO A 45 -9.27 -6.56 -12.23
CA PRO A 45 -10.65 -6.58 -12.72
C PRO A 45 -11.08 -5.23 -13.30
N ASP A 46 -11.90 -5.24 -14.36
CA ASP A 46 -12.63 -4.04 -14.79
C ASP A 46 -13.78 -3.74 -13.82
N PHE A 47 -13.79 -2.53 -13.30
CA PHE A 47 -14.82 -2.02 -12.39
C PHE A 47 -15.80 -1.14 -13.18
N SER A 48 -17.09 -1.42 -13.06
CA SER A 48 -18.13 -0.61 -13.71
C SER A 48 -19.43 -0.64 -12.93
N GLY A 49 -20.23 0.43 -13.04
CA GLY A 49 -21.55 0.52 -12.43
C GLY A 49 -21.54 0.21 -10.93
N GLU A 50 -22.33 -0.79 -10.53
CA GLU A 50 -22.47 -1.21 -9.14
C GLU A 50 -21.16 -1.70 -8.50
N ASP A 51 -20.25 -2.30 -9.28
CA ASP A 51 -18.95 -2.74 -8.76
C ASP A 51 -18.11 -1.57 -8.25
N LEU A 52 -18.11 -0.44 -8.99
CA LEU A 52 -17.38 0.78 -8.61
C LEU A 52 -17.96 1.36 -7.31
N LYS A 53 -19.29 1.42 -7.21
CA LYS A 53 -19.96 1.96 -6.05
C LYS A 53 -19.68 1.13 -4.79
N GLN A 54 -19.82 -0.19 -4.86
CA GLN A 54 -19.50 -1.07 -3.74
C GLN A 54 -18.02 -1.02 -3.34
N ALA A 55 -17.12 -0.90 -4.33
CA ALA A 55 -15.70 -0.76 -4.06
C ALA A 55 -15.39 0.58 -3.36
N SER A 56 -15.94 1.68 -3.87
CA SER A 56 -15.86 3.02 -3.28
C SER A 56 -16.31 3.04 -1.83
N GLU A 57 -17.52 2.52 -1.55
CA GLU A 57 -18.08 2.45 -0.20
C GLU A 57 -17.19 1.65 0.75
N TYR A 58 -16.72 0.47 0.32
CA TYR A 58 -15.82 -0.34 1.13
C TYR A 58 -14.51 0.38 1.44
N LEU A 59 -13.86 0.97 0.43
CA LEU A 59 -12.56 1.62 0.58
C LEU A 59 -12.65 2.88 1.45
N LYS A 60 -13.73 3.66 1.35
CA LYS A 60 -14.00 4.83 2.23
C LYS A 60 -14.17 4.41 3.70
N MET A 61 -14.83 3.28 3.93
CA MET A 61 -15.09 2.74 5.27
C MET A 61 -13.95 1.86 5.80
N PHE A 62 -12.98 1.50 4.97
CA PHE A 62 -11.86 0.64 5.37
C PHE A 62 -11.09 1.27 6.53
N ARG A 63 -10.88 0.49 7.59
CA ARG A 63 -10.01 0.83 8.72
C ARG A 63 -9.21 -0.41 9.08
N ALA A 64 -7.88 -0.30 9.16
CA ALA A 64 -7.04 -1.41 9.58
C ALA A 64 -7.42 -1.88 10.99
N SER A 65 -7.79 -0.97 11.89
CA SER A 65 -8.28 -1.27 13.24
C SER A 65 -9.54 -2.14 13.26
N ILE A 66 -10.37 -2.07 12.20
CA ILE A 66 -11.58 -2.89 12.08
C ILE A 66 -11.24 -4.26 11.48
N VAL A 67 -10.42 -4.30 10.42
CA VAL A 67 -10.19 -5.54 9.66
C VAL A 67 -9.14 -6.48 10.27
N ARG A 68 -8.17 -5.95 11.02
CA ARG A 68 -7.03 -6.70 11.61
C ARG A 68 -7.42 -7.58 12.80
N LEU A 69 -8.33 -8.53 12.60
CA LEU A 69 -8.82 -9.42 13.67
C LEU A 69 -7.76 -10.40 14.20
N ASP A 70 -6.59 -10.45 13.56
CA ASP A 70 -5.42 -11.23 13.98
C ASP A 70 -4.71 -10.65 15.22
N ILE A 71 -4.98 -9.40 15.61
CA ILE A 71 -4.42 -8.76 16.81
C ILE A 71 -5.48 -8.50 17.87
N SER A 72 -5.06 -8.34 19.12
CA SER A 72 -5.96 -8.17 20.27
C SER A 72 -6.85 -6.92 20.12
N PRO A 73 -8.06 -6.90 20.70
CA PRO A 73 -8.94 -5.73 20.67
C PRO A 73 -8.27 -4.43 21.13
N VAL A 74 -7.48 -4.50 22.21
CA VAL A 74 -6.72 -3.35 22.73
C VAL A 74 -5.68 -2.85 21.71
N ALA A 75 -4.96 -3.76 21.05
CA ALA A 75 -4.01 -3.38 20.01
C ALA A 75 -4.70 -2.76 18.79
N ARG A 76 -5.92 -3.22 18.44
CA ARG A 76 -6.73 -2.64 17.36
C ARG A 76 -7.20 -1.22 17.68
N GLU A 77 -7.66 -0.98 18.90
CA GLU A 77 -8.11 0.32 19.37
C GLU A 77 -7.01 1.40 19.26
N HIS A 78 -5.77 1.03 19.58
CA HIS A 78 -4.63 1.95 19.48
C HIS A 78 -3.97 2.00 18.09
N LEU A 79 -4.36 1.13 17.16
CA LEU A 79 -3.70 1.01 15.85
C LEU A 79 -3.68 2.32 15.04
N PRO A 80 -4.77 3.13 14.97
CA PRO A 80 -4.74 4.41 14.26
C PRO A 80 -3.70 5.37 14.85
N SER A 81 -3.63 5.45 16.18
CA SER A 81 -2.64 6.29 16.88
C SER A 81 -1.21 5.82 16.64
N HIS A 82 -0.97 4.50 16.64
CA HIS A 82 0.35 3.95 16.32
C HIS A 82 0.78 4.26 14.89
N ILE A 83 -0.13 4.13 13.91
CA ILE A 83 0.15 4.45 12.52
C ILE A 83 0.43 5.95 12.35
N ARG A 84 -0.37 6.81 12.97
CA ARG A 84 -0.15 8.27 12.99
C ARG A 84 1.24 8.62 13.49
N LEU A 85 1.61 8.14 14.68
CA LEU A 85 2.94 8.40 15.27
C LEU A 85 4.07 7.86 14.39
N PHE A 86 3.87 6.71 13.72
CA PHE A 86 4.83 6.19 12.77
C PHE A 86 5.03 7.16 11.59
N MET A 87 3.95 7.66 10.99
CA MET A 87 4.01 8.62 9.88
C MET A 87 4.69 9.93 10.29
N GLU A 88 4.26 10.51 11.41
CA GLU A 88 4.78 11.79 11.93
C GLU A 88 6.28 11.70 12.28
N SER A 89 6.73 10.58 12.86
CA SER A 89 8.15 10.38 13.18
C SER A 89 9.08 10.37 11.96
N HIS A 90 8.52 10.22 10.75
CA HIS A 90 9.25 10.29 9.49
C HIS A 90 8.93 11.56 8.69
N GLY A 91 8.30 12.57 9.32
CA GLY A 91 8.01 13.86 8.69
C GLY A 91 6.77 13.88 7.80
N TYR A 92 5.88 12.91 7.94
CA TYR A 92 4.66 12.84 7.13
C TYR A 92 3.42 13.20 7.94
N THR A 93 2.69 14.19 7.45
CA THR A 93 1.37 14.56 7.96
C THR A 93 0.31 14.01 7.02
N ALA A 94 -0.51 13.08 7.50
CA ALA A 94 -1.64 12.53 6.75
C ALA A 94 -2.96 13.09 7.30
N ALA A 95 -3.98 13.16 6.45
CA ALA A 95 -5.34 13.42 6.91
C ALA A 95 -5.92 12.16 7.56
N GLU A 96 -6.81 12.35 8.55
CA GLU A 96 -7.58 11.24 9.08
C GLU A 96 -8.51 10.65 8.00
N PRO A 97 -8.73 9.32 7.99
CA PRO A 97 -8.24 8.32 8.95
C PRO A 97 -6.80 7.83 8.66
N PHE A 98 -5.94 7.74 9.69
CA PHE A 98 -4.54 7.29 9.52
C PHE A 98 -4.41 5.81 9.14
N ASP A 99 -5.33 4.97 9.62
CA ASP A 99 -5.39 3.53 9.35
C ASP A 99 -6.32 3.19 8.16
N GLY A 100 -6.71 4.20 7.37
CA GLY A 100 -7.40 4.02 6.10
C GLY A 100 -6.46 3.54 5.00
N ILE A 101 -7.00 2.81 4.03
CA ILE A 101 -6.20 2.20 2.95
C ILE A 101 -5.49 3.26 2.10
N ILE A 102 -6.14 4.40 1.83
CA ILE A 102 -5.55 5.53 1.10
C ILE A 102 -4.38 6.12 1.88
N SER A 103 -4.56 6.47 3.15
CA SER A 103 -3.49 7.05 3.98
C SER A 103 -2.29 6.13 4.10
N MET A 104 -2.52 4.83 4.31
CA MET A 104 -1.46 3.84 4.43
C MET A 104 -0.72 3.61 3.11
N THR A 105 -1.42 3.52 1.99
CA THR A 105 -0.79 3.34 0.67
C THR A 105 -0.10 4.62 0.18
N ALA A 106 -0.64 5.80 0.49
CA ALA A 106 -0.01 7.09 0.21
C ALA A 106 1.33 7.23 0.93
N PHE A 107 1.38 6.86 2.21
CA PHE A 107 2.62 6.86 2.98
C PHE A 107 3.67 5.90 2.39
N ALA A 108 3.26 4.68 2.04
CA ALA A 108 4.17 3.71 1.41
C ALA A 108 4.69 4.20 0.04
N ALA A 109 3.81 4.77 -0.79
CA ALA A 109 4.19 5.38 -2.07
C ALA A 109 5.19 6.51 -1.88
N ARG A 110 4.94 7.36 -0.89
CA ARG A 110 5.81 8.49 -0.62
C ARG A 110 7.19 8.06 -0.13
N LEU A 111 7.28 7.08 0.77
CA LEU A 111 8.55 6.50 1.19
C LEU A 111 9.33 5.91 0.00
N ALA A 112 8.65 5.20 -0.92
CA ALA A 112 9.29 4.62 -2.09
C ALA A 112 9.83 5.68 -3.07
N ILE A 113 9.06 6.74 -3.31
CA ILE A 113 9.45 7.87 -4.16
C ILE A 113 10.61 8.66 -3.54
N ASP A 114 10.54 8.95 -2.24
CA ASP A 114 11.59 9.67 -1.52
C ASP A 114 12.87 8.84 -1.47
N ALA A 115 12.78 7.51 -1.30
CA ALA A 115 13.94 6.61 -1.35
C ALA A 115 14.58 6.61 -2.74
N TYR A 116 13.77 6.52 -3.80
CA TYR A 116 14.26 6.60 -5.19
C TYR A 116 15.00 7.93 -5.43
N THR A 117 14.42 9.05 -5.00
CA THR A 117 15.03 10.38 -5.15
C THR A 117 16.32 10.48 -4.34
N ALA A 118 16.32 9.99 -3.10
CA ALA A 118 17.50 9.99 -2.24
C ALA A 118 18.65 9.16 -2.82
N HIS A 119 18.38 8.06 -3.52
CA HIS A 119 19.44 7.27 -4.19
C HIS A 119 20.26 8.07 -5.23
N LEU A 120 19.76 9.23 -5.68
CA LEU A 120 20.46 10.11 -6.61
C LEU A 120 21.40 11.10 -5.89
N THR A 121 21.22 11.32 -4.58
CA THR A 121 21.88 12.42 -3.86
C THR A 121 22.48 12.03 -2.50
N ASP A 122 21.89 11.07 -1.81
CA ASP A 122 22.19 10.66 -0.42
C ASP A 122 21.83 9.18 -0.21
N GLY A 123 22.84 8.32 -0.35
CA GLY A 123 22.67 6.87 -0.25
C GLY A 123 22.28 6.39 1.16
N ASP A 124 22.75 7.06 2.20
CA ASP A 124 22.45 6.69 3.59
C ASP A 124 20.99 6.98 3.91
N LYS A 125 20.50 8.16 3.53
CA LYS A 125 19.08 8.50 3.63
C LYS A 125 18.20 7.56 2.80
N ALA A 126 18.66 7.17 1.61
CA ALA A 126 17.93 6.23 0.77
C ALA A 126 17.78 4.85 1.46
N LEU A 127 18.84 4.37 2.12
CA LEU A 127 18.82 3.13 2.89
C LEU A 127 17.89 3.23 4.11
N GLU A 128 17.90 4.36 4.82
CA GLU A 128 16.98 4.64 5.92
C GLU A 128 15.52 4.58 5.46
N LEU A 129 15.18 5.25 4.36
CA LEU A 129 13.84 5.25 3.79
C LEU A 129 13.39 3.86 3.33
N GLU A 130 14.29 3.06 2.72
CA GLU A 130 14.01 1.66 2.36
C GLU A 130 13.76 0.78 3.60
N ARG A 131 14.51 0.99 4.69
CA ARG A 131 14.29 0.31 5.99
C ARG A 131 12.92 0.69 6.57
N THR A 132 12.57 1.96 6.53
CA THR A 132 11.27 2.46 7.01
C THR A 132 10.13 1.89 6.18
N LEU A 133 10.23 1.89 4.86
CA LEU A 133 9.25 1.29 3.95
C LEU A 133 9.06 -0.20 4.26
N HIS A 134 10.14 -0.97 4.38
CA HIS A 134 10.06 -2.38 4.75
C HIS A 134 9.35 -2.59 6.10
N ARG A 135 9.74 -1.83 7.13
CA ARG A 135 9.10 -1.91 8.46
C ARG A 135 7.62 -1.57 8.40
N PHE A 136 7.25 -0.49 7.72
CA PHE A 136 5.86 -0.08 7.58
C PHE A 136 5.04 -1.14 6.84
N ASN A 137 5.56 -1.66 5.72
CA ASN A 137 4.89 -2.68 4.93
C ASN A 137 4.63 -3.94 5.74
N LYS A 138 5.67 -4.46 6.41
CA LYS A 138 5.59 -5.68 7.20
C LYS A 138 4.65 -5.55 8.41
N THR A 139 4.66 -4.40 9.06
CA THR A 139 3.96 -4.20 10.34
C THR A 139 2.50 -3.76 10.15
N HIS A 140 2.25 -2.93 9.14
CA HIS A 140 0.97 -2.23 8.97
C HIS A 140 0.30 -2.57 7.64
N LEU A 141 0.92 -2.27 6.50
CA LEU A 141 0.26 -2.34 5.19
C LEU A 141 -0.10 -3.77 4.77
N ILE A 142 0.86 -4.70 4.74
CA ILE A 142 0.62 -6.08 4.30
C ILE A 142 -0.46 -6.74 5.15
N PRO A 143 -0.38 -6.71 6.50
CA PRO A 143 -1.43 -7.31 7.31
C PRO A 143 -2.80 -6.64 7.11
N ALA A 144 -2.85 -5.32 6.89
CA ALA A 144 -4.11 -4.61 6.66
C ALA A 144 -4.77 -5.06 5.35
N LEU A 145 -3.99 -5.17 4.26
CA LEU A 145 -4.47 -5.66 2.96
C LEU A 145 -4.91 -7.14 3.03
N ALA A 146 -4.10 -7.99 3.67
CA ALA A 146 -4.35 -9.43 3.77
C ALA A 146 -5.64 -9.78 4.54
N ASN A 147 -6.06 -8.93 5.48
CA ASN A 147 -7.27 -9.15 6.29
C ASN A 147 -8.54 -8.50 5.69
N THR A 148 -8.46 -7.93 4.48
CA THR A 148 -9.64 -7.38 3.80
C THR A 148 -10.66 -8.45 3.45
N LYS A 149 -11.95 -8.12 3.64
CA LYS A 149 -13.10 -8.97 3.31
C LYS A 149 -14.24 -8.15 2.70
N PRO A 150 -14.02 -7.46 1.56
CA PRO A 150 -15.11 -6.79 0.86
C PRO A 150 -16.11 -7.82 0.34
N GLN A 151 -17.39 -7.43 0.28
CA GLN A 151 -18.43 -8.26 -0.34
C GLN A 151 -18.23 -8.36 -1.85
N ASN A 152 -17.69 -7.30 -2.46
CA ASN A 152 -17.31 -7.27 -3.87
C ASN A 152 -16.10 -8.19 -4.12
N GLN A 153 -16.31 -9.28 -4.85
CA GLN A 153 -15.27 -10.27 -5.15
C GLN A 153 -14.15 -9.73 -6.05
N LYS A 154 -14.46 -8.83 -6.99
CA LYS A 154 -13.45 -8.18 -7.84
C LYS A 154 -12.49 -7.34 -6.98
N LEU A 155 -13.04 -6.54 -6.08
CA LEU A 155 -12.23 -5.76 -5.15
C LEU A 155 -11.39 -6.67 -4.24
N HIS A 156 -11.98 -7.76 -3.75
CA HIS A 156 -11.25 -8.73 -2.93
C HIS A 156 -10.04 -9.28 -3.69
N GLN A 157 -10.24 -9.77 -4.92
CA GLN A 157 -9.18 -10.30 -5.77
C GLN A 157 -8.08 -9.26 -6.02
N ALA A 158 -8.46 -8.03 -6.40
CA ALA A 158 -7.51 -6.96 -6.64
C ALA A 158 -6.64 -6.66 -5.40
N ILE A 159 -7.26 -6.55 -4.22
CA ILE A 159 -6.53 -6.29 -2.98
C ILE A 159 -5.58 -7.46 -2.63
N GLN A 160 -6.01 -8.72 -2.82
CA GLN A 160 -5.17 -9.88 -2.54
C GLN A 160 -3.95 -9.94 -3.45
N GLU A 161 -4.11 -9.64 -4.74
CA GLU A 161 -2.96 -9.55 -5.66
C GLU A 161 -2.02 -8.40 -5.29
N MET A 162 -2.54 -7.24 -4.90
CA MET A 162 -1.73 -6.13 -4.40
C MET A 162 -0.98 -6.51 -3.11
N ALA A 163 -1.65 -7.19 -2.16
CA ALA A 163 -1.03 -7.67 -0.94
C ALA A 163 0.13 -8.63 -1.23
N ARG A 164 -0.06 -9.54 -2.20
CA ARG A 164 0.97 -10.49 -2.66
C ARG A 164 2.16 -9.76 -3.27
N LEU A 165 1.94 -8.77 -4.13
CA LEU A 165 3.00 -7.98 -4.75
C LEU A 165 3.77 -7.14 -3.71
N VAL A 166 3.07 -6.47 -2.78
CA VAL A 166 3.70 -5.71 -1.69
C VAL A 166 4.52 -6.63 -0.79
N ALA A 167 4.03 -7.84 -0.48
CA ALA A 167 4.78 -8.82 0.29
C ALA A 167 6.04 -9.31 -0.45
N ALA A 168 5.95 -9.53 -1.76
CA ALA A 168 7.10 -9.90 -2.58
C ALA A 168 8.18 -8.81 -2.58
N ASP A 169 7.83 -7.54 -2.81
CA ASP A 169 8.79 -6.43 -2.75
C ASP A 169 9.36 -6.24 -1.34
N SER A 170 8.53 -6.37 -0.29
CA SER A 170 9.01 -6.33 1.10
C SER A 170 10.07 -7.41 1.37
N GLY A 171 9.90 -8.61 0.81
CA GLY A 171 10.91 -9.67 0.87
C GLY A 171 12.20 -9.34 0.12
N VAL A 172 12.12 -8.64 -1.02
CA VAL A 172 13.29 -8.14 -1.76
C VAL A 172 14.02 -7.07 -0.96
N LEU A 173 13.30 -6.10 -0.39
CA LEU A 173 13.86 -5.08 0.50
C LEU A 173 14.63 -5.72 1.66
N LEU A 174 14.02 -6.68 2.36
CA LEU A 174 14.68 -7.37 3.47
C LEU A 174 15.99 -8.04 3.06
N LYS A 175 16.01 -8.74 1.91
CA LYS A 175 17.22 -9.39 1.39
C LYS A 175 18.32 -8.37 1.11
N ARG A 176 17.99 -7.22 0.52
CA ARG A 176 18.97 -6.15 0.27
C ARG A 176 19.50 -5.57 1.58
N LEU A 177 18.61 -5.28 2.52
CA LEU A 177 18.95 -4.67 3.81
C LEU A 177 19.79 -5.57 4.74
N THR A 178 19.82 -6.88 4.49
CA THR A 178 20.58 -7.87 5.28
C THR A 178 21.91 -8.28 4.61
N GLN A 179 22.13 -7.85 3.37
CA GLN A 179 23.38 -8.04 2.63
C GLN A 179 24.35 -6.85 2.74
N VAL A 180 23.91 -5.77 3.40
CA VAL A 180 24.71 -4.60 3.80
C VAL A 180 25.21 -4.82 5.22
#